data_AF-A0A1V2NI36-F1
#
_entry.id   AF-A0A1V2NI36-F1
#
_cell.length_a   1.000
_cell.length_b   1.000
_cell.length_c   1.000
_cell.angle_alpha   90.00
_cell.angle_beta   90.00
_cell.angle_gamma   90.00
#
_symmetry.space_group_name_H-M   'P 1'
#
loop_
_entity.id
_entity.type
_entity.pdbx_description
1 polymer ?
#
loop_
_entity_poly.entity_id
_entity_poly.type
_entity_poly.pdbx_seq_one_letter_code
_entity_poly.pdbx_strand_id
1 'polypeptide(L)'
;MFDVPVLTGSRARLEVPAWEIHVADDARTRAYRALRRDVFVDEQGLFDANDHDDIDDDPRTVVLVAVTPAGDVLGGVRLAPATTRDIGWWTGSRLAVRRGARHAGGIGSALVRAACREAVARGVVRFEATVQDRNEPLFRHLGWERWGETTVAGAPHVRMRWPIDRFAALVRATKNPLGEVLSGIRDDHPDGLGGAGWIGDDGALVSGTDVVVATDAILPALIDKDPEWAGWCGVLVNVNDLSAMGAHAVGLMDAVSAPTASAVRRIVSGLRSAAVAWGVPILGGHTQWGGASSLAVTAIGRTAHPVPGGGGRPGQSLGLTVDLHGRWRRGFEGRQWDSTSTRTGAELRHLAGVIPEHRPAAAKDVSMAGIIGTAAMLAEASGTGARIDVAEVPAPDAAAFGDWLTCFPGFGMLTADAPPISSPLATSSTIGALTGAPGVVLRWPDGVETVAVDAGATGLGQA
;
A
#
# COMPACT_ATOMS: atom_id res chain seq x y z
N MET A 1 -13.33 -28.23 50.69
CA MET A 1 -12.06 -28.96 50.94
C MET A 1 -11.77 -29.73 49.65
N PHE A 2 -10.89 -29.33 48.73
CA PHE A 2 -9.93 -28.24 48.65
C PHE A 2 -10.01 -27.65 47.22
N ASP A 3 -10.23 -26.34 47.11
CA ASP A 3 -9.69 -25.60 45.96
C ASP A 3 -8.17 -25.56 46.19
N VAL A 4 -7.37 -25.90 45.19
CA VAL A 4 -5.90 -25.87 45.26
C VAL A 4 -5.39 -24.77 44.33
N PRO A 5 -5.20 -23.53 44.82
CA PRO A 5 -4.63 -22.43 44.04
C PRO A 5 -3.08 -22.46 44.02
N VAL A 6 -2.45 -23.65 44.06
CA VAL A 6 -0.99 -23.80 44.32
C VAL A 6 -0.19 -24.35 43.12
N LEU A 7 -0.80 -24.51 41.94
CA LEU A 7 -0.10 -25.03 40.74
C LEU A 7 -0.15 -24.13 39.51
N THR A 8 -0.72 -22.94 39.61
CA THR A 8 -0.46 -21.87 38.63
C THR A 8 0.25 -20.76 39.40
N GLY A 9 1.54 -20.57 39.12
CA GLY A 9 2.29 -19.45 39.67
C GLY A 9 1.46 -18.18 39.54
N SER A 10 1.40 -17.39 40.60
CA SER A 10 0.70 -16.11 40.67
C SER A 10 0.87 -15.41 39.33
N ARG A 11 -0.25 -15.31 38.58
CA ARG A 11 -0.31 -14.51 37.37
C ARG A 11 0.21 -13.14 37.80
N ALA A 12 1.42 -12.79 37.37
CA ALA A 12 2.05 -11.55 37.78
C ALA A 12 0.98 -10.48 37.60
N ARG A 13 0.59 -9.79 38.69
CA ARG A 13 -0.24 -8.61 38.57
C ARG A 13 0.53 -7.74 37.57
N LEU A 14 -0.01 -7.59 36.37
CA LEU A 14 0.46 -6.57 35.45
C LEU A 14 0.15 -5.28 36.20
N GLU A 15 1.14 -4.77 36.95
CA GLU A 15 1.07 -3.43 37.52
C GLU A 15 0.73 -2.52 36.35
N VAL A 16 -0.41 -1.82 36.45
CA VAL A 16 -0.76 -0.79 35.50
C VAL A 16 0.41 0.19 35.51
N PRO A 17 1.07 0.43 34.36
CA PRO A 17 2.20 1.35 34.34
C PRO A 17 1.74 2.70 34.90
N ALA A 18 2.55 3.31 35.75
CA ALA A 18 2.26 4.61 36.36
C ALA A 18 2.26 5.78 35.36
N TRP A 19 2.14 5.49 34.06
CA TRP A 19 2.19 6.42 32.95
C TRP A 19 1.52 5.83 31.70
N GLU A 20 0.99 6.71 30.85
CA GLU A 20 0.41 6.38 29.55
C GLU A 20 1.12 7.18 28.44
N ILE A 21 1.09 6.67 27.20
CA ILE A 21 1.67 7.35 26.05
C ILE A 21 0.56 8.00 25.23
N HIS A 22 0.74 9.29 24.92
CA HIS A 22 -0.17 10.06 24.11
C HIS A 22 0.57 10.84 23.02
N VAL A 23 -0.13 11.15 21.93
CA VAL A 23 0.27 12.26 21.07
C VAL A 23 0.17 13.54 21.90
N ALA A 24 1.23 14.35 21.88
CA ALA A 24 1.34 15.57 22.66
C ALA A 24 0.42 16.66 22.08
N ASP A 25 -0.28 17.35 22.96
CA ASP A 25 -0.85 18.67 22.66
C ASP A 25 0.25 19.76 22.78
N ASP A 26 -0.12 21.03 22.58
CA ASP A 26 0.81 22.15 22.66
C ASP A 26 1.51 22.25 24.03
N ALA A 27 0.80 21.99 25.12
CA ALA A 27 1.34 22.09 26.47
C ALA A 27 2.37 20.98 26.74
N ARG A 28 2.03 19.76 26.35
CA ARG A 28 2.91 18.58 26.44
C ARG A 28 4.10 18.69 25.50
N THR A 29 3.93 19.33 24.33
CA THR A 29 5.02 19.61 23.40
C THR A 29 6.02 20.59 24.02
N ARG A 30 5.55 21.65 24.68
CA ARG A 30 6.44 22.57 25.44
C ARG A 30 7.17 21.84 26.58
N ALA A 31 6.46 21.01 27.34
CA ALA A 31 7.07 20.22 28.41
C ALA A 31 8.12 19.22 27.90
N TYR A 32 7.87 18.60 26.74
CA TYR A 32 8.83 17.74 26.07
C TYR A 32 10.07 18.50 25.58
N ARG A 33 9.91 19.71 25.02
CA ARG A 33 11.04 20.58 24.63
C ARG A 33 11.90 20.96 25.84
N ALA A 34 11.29 21.27 26.98
CA ALA A 34 12.03 21.51 28.23
C ALA A 34 12.81 20.26 28.67
N LEU A 35 12.17 19.08 28.66
CA LEU A 35 12.82 17.82 28.97
C LEU A 35 14.02 17.51 28.04
N ARG A 36 13.89 17.83 26.74
CA ARG A 36 14.99 17.65 25.78
C ARG A 36 16.18 18.53 26.10
N ARG A 37 15.94 19.78 26.49
CA ARG A 37 17.01 20.70 26.94
C ARG A 37 17.75 20.10 28.14
N ASP A 38 17.01 19.67 29.17
CA ASP A 38 17.60 19.05 30.37
C ASP A 38 18.49 17.84 30.01
N VAL A 39 18.03 17.00 29.07
CA VAL A 39 18.69 15.73 28.72
C VAL A 39 19.83 15.90 27.73
N PHE A 40 19.67 16.71 26.68
CA PHE A 40 20.64 16.80 25.59
C PHE A 40 21.61 17.97 25.73
N VAL A 41 21.18 19.09 26.31
CA VAL A 41 22.03 20.25 26.56
C VAL A 41 22.70 20.09 27.92
N ASP A 42 21.92 20.07 29.00
CA ASP A 42 22.46 20.22 30.34
C ASP A 42 23.15 18.93 30.85
N GLU A 43 22.54 17.77 30.61
CA GLU A 43 23.09 16.49 31.09
C GLU A 43 24.16 15.90 30.17
N GLN A 44 23.92 15.88 28.86
CA GLN A 44 24.81 15.20 27.90
C GLN A 44 25.84 16.12 27.25
N GLY A 45 25.65 17.44 27.27
CA GLY A 45 26.49 18.38 26.54
C GLY A 45 26.54 18.09 25.03
N LEU A 46 25.47 17.53 24.47
CA LEU A 46 25.39 17.20 23.04
C LEU A 46 25.15 18.44 22.18
N PHE A 47 24.55 19.48 22.76
CA PHE A 47 24.34 20.78 22.13
C PHE A 47 24.73 21.89 23.11
N ASP A 48 25.21 23.03 22.60
CA ASP A 48 25.75 24.11 23.44
C ASP A 48 24.65 24.87 24.20
N ALA A 49 23.59 25.29 23.51
CA ALA A 49 22.59 26.22 24.07
C ALA A 49 21.14 25.79 23.84
N ASN A 50 20.83 25.12 22.74
CA ASN A 50 19.51 24.59 22.42
C ASN A 50 19.64 23.38 21.48
N ASP A 51 18.65 22.49 21.51
CA ASP A 51 18.60 21.31 20.64
C ASP A 51 17.50 21.40 19.57
N HIS A 52 16.93 22.60 19.39
CA HIS A 52 15.86 22.91 18.45
C HIS A 52 16.38 22.86 17.01
N ASP A 53 15.57 22.34 16.08
CA ASP A 53 15.90 22.28 14.65
C ASP A 53 14.64 22.39 13.78
N ASP A 54 14.81 22.44 12.47
CA ASP A 54 13.71 22.63 11.50
C ASP A 54 12.60 21.57 11.60
N ILE A 55 12.91 20.37 12.13
CA ILE A 55 11.91 19.32 12.37
C ILE A 55 10.93 19.76 13.47
N ASP A 56 11.38 20.54 14.46
CA ASP A 56 10.47 21.07 15.49
C ASP A 56 9.44 22.07 14.96
N ASP A 57 9.72 22.68 13.80
CA ASP A 57 8.86 23.66 13.14
C ASP A 57 8.01 23.06 12.01
N ASP A 58 8.30 21.84 11.56
CA ASP A 58 7.50 21.15 10.55
C ASP A 58 6.11 20.78 11.15
N PRO A 59 5.00 21.27 10.56
CA PRO A 59 3.65 21.00 11.07
C PRO A 59 3.25 19.52 11.00
N ARG A 60 3.99 18.70 10.26
CA ARG A 60 3.79 17.25 10.15
C ARG A 60 4.46 16.48 11.30
N THR A 61 5.28 17.15 12.11
CA THR A 61 5.97 16.53 13.24
C THR A 61 4.98 16.08 14.31
N VAL A 62 5.17 14.85 14.76
CA VAL A 62 4.36 14.19 15.78
C VAL A 62 5.23 13.97 16.99
N VAL A 63 4.79 14.46 18.15
CA VAL A 63 5.45 14.23 19.42
C VAL A 63 4.65 13.23 20.23
N LEU A 64 5.29 12.15 20.67
CA LEU A 64 4.72 11.20 21.61
C LEU A 64 5.34 11.43 22.98
N VAL A 65 4.52 11.52 24.02
CA VAL A 65 4.95 11.71 25.41
C VAL A 65 4.41 10.62 26.33
N ALA A 66 5.25 10.17 27.26
CA ALA A 66 4.84 9.35 28.40
C ALA A 66 4.48 10.27 29.57
N VAL A 67 3.25 10.14 30.09
CA VAL A 67 2.64 11.09 31.03
C VAL A 67 2.09 10.36 32.26
N THR A 68 2.32 10.89 33.46
CA THR A 68 1.73 10.37 34.70
C THR A 68 0.23 10.67 34.79
N PRO A 69 -0.53 10.01 35.69
CA PRO A 69 -1.91 10.40 35.98
C PRO A 69 -2.08 11.87 36.41
N ALA A 70 -1.03 12.48 36.96
CA ALA A 70 -1.00 13.90 37.35
C ALA A 70 -0.71 14.85 36.18
N GLY A 71 -0.36 14.33 34.99
CA GLY A 71 -0.06 15.12 33.80
C GLY A 71 1.43 15.41 33.56
N ASP A 72 2.34 14.86 34.38
CA ASP A 72 3.77 15.11 34.24
C ASP A 72 4.38 14.32 33.08
N VAL A 73 5.10 15.01 32.19
CA VAL A 73 5.85 14.37 31.09
C VAL A 73 7.13 13.72 31.63
N LEU A 74 7.19 12.39 31.59
CA LEU A 74 8.34 11.59 32.03
C LEU A 74 9.33 11.28 30.90
N GLY A 75 8.85 11.29 29.66
CA GLY A 75 9.65 10.99 28.48
C GLY A 75 8.94 11.40 27.21
N GLY A 76 9.68 11.52 26.11
CA GLY A 76 9.08 11.74 24.81
C GLY A 76 10.00 11.38 23.65
N VAL A 77 9.41 11.28 22.47
CA VAL A 77 10.07 11.03 21.19
C VAL A 77 9.29 11.77 20.11
N ARG A 78 9.98 12.28 19.10
CA ARG A 78 9.32 12.88 17.94
C ARG A 78 9.50 12.03 16.68
N LEU A 79 8.55 12.12 15.79
CA LEU A 79 8.54 11.52 14.46
C LEU A 79 8.24 12.61 13.44
N ALA A 80 8.90 12.59 12.29
CA ALA A 80 8.63 13.52 11.21
C ALA A 80 9.00 12.94 9.85
N PRO A 81 8.41 13.43 8.74
CA PRO A 81 8.87 13.13 7.40
C PRO A 81 10.35 13.52 7.21
N ALA A 82 11.11 12.66 6.53
CA ALA A 82 12.52 12.90 6.23
C ALA A 82 12.74 13.74 4.96
N THR A 83 11.65 14.14 4.30
CA THR A 83 11.65 14.77 2.97
C THR A 83 10.61 15.89 2.91
N THR A 84 10.80 16.84 1.99
CA THR A 84 9.88 17.98 1.80
C THR A 84 8.50 17.49 1.38
N ARG A 85 8.41 16.69 0.31
CA ARG A 85 7.19 15.94 -0.04
C ARG A 85 7.14 14.68 0.81
N ASP A 86 6.04 14.43 1.52
CA ASP A 86 5.91 13.18 2.27
C ASP A 86 5.75 11.99 1.31
N ILE A 87 6.82 11.22 1.18
CA ILE A 87 6.88 9.99 0.39
C ILE A 87 6.87 8.73 1.26
N GLY A 88 6.37 8.83 2.50
CA GLY A 88 6.31 7.73 3.45
C GLY A 88 7.66 7.35 4.04
N TRP A 89 8.70 8.19 3.89
CA TRP A 89 9.95 8.08 4.63
C TRP A 89 9.95 9.03 5.81
N TRP A 90 9.93 8.46 7.02
CA TRP A 90 9.91 9.22 8.27
C TRP A 90 11.11 8.85 9.15
N THR A 91 11.48 9.77 10.04
CA THR A 91 12.52 9.55 11.04
C THR A 91 11.99 9.74 12.48
N GLY A 92 12.39 8.83 13.37
CA GLY A 92 12.24 8.97 14.81
C GLY A 92 13.49 9.61 15.40
N SER A 93 13.34 10.64 16.23
CA SER A 93 14.48 11.35 16.82
C SER A 93 14.16 11.92 18.20
N ARG A 94 15.19 12.44 18.88
CA ARG A 94 15.09 13.15 20.17
C ARG A 94 14.37 12.35 21.27
N LEU A 95 14.62 11.04 21.33
CA LEU A 95 14.15 10.20 22.43
C LEU A 95 14.79 10.64 23.74
N ALA A 96 14.01 11.20 24.65
CA ALA A 96 14.45 11.69 25.95
C ALA A 96 13.60 11.10 27.06
N VAL A 97 14.23 10.67 28.14
CA VAL A 97 13.55 10.19 29.36
C VAL A 97 14.16 10.89 30.56
N ARG A 98 13.30 11.42 31.44
CA ARG A 98 13.69 12.11 32.67
C ARG A 98 14.55 11.19 33.53
N ARG A 99 15.67 11.71 34.05
CA ARG A 99 16.68 10.93 34.79
C ARG A 99 16.09 10.03 35.88
N GLY A 100 15.21 10.56 36.73
CA GLY A 100 14.56 9.81 37.82
C GLY A 100 13.57 8.73 37.36
N ALA A 101 13.16 8.73 36.09
CA ALA A 101 12.19 7.79 35.52
C ALA A 101 12.83 6.69 34.65
N ARG A 102 14.14 6.75 34.37
CA ARG A 102 14.83 5.80 33.48
C ARG A 102 14.85 4.36 34.00
N HIS A 103 14.83 4.20 35.34
CA HIS A 103 14.79 2.89 35.99
C HIS A 103 13.36 2.39 36.28
N ALA A 104 12.35 3.22 36.04
CA ALA A 104 10.97 3.01 36.48
C ALA A 104 10.06 2.33 35.43
N GLY A 105 10.57 1.33 34.70
CA GLY A 105 9.71 0.45 33.89
C GLY A 105 9.76 0.66 32.37
N GLY A 106 10.94 0.93 31.80
CA GLY A 106 11.14 0.78 30.35
C GLY A 106 10.46 1.83 29.47
N ILE A 107 10.25 3.05 29.99
CA ILE A 107 9.63 4.18 29.26
C ILE A 107 10.26 4.40 27.88
N GLY A 108 11.59 4.38 27.78
CA GLY A 108 12.30 4.55 26.50
C GLY A 108 11.90 3.50 25.47
N SER A 109 11.89 2.21 25.87
CA SER A 109 11.43 1.11 25.03
C SER A 109 9.97 1.26 24.62
N ALA A 110 9.11 1.69 25.53
CA ALA A 110 7.69 1.87 25.25
C ALA A 110 7.44 3.03 24.28
N LEU A 111 8.16 4.14 24.41
CA LEU A 111 8.14 5.26 23.47
C LEU A 111 8.63 4.85 22.08
N VAL A 112 9.71 4.08 21.98
CA VAL A 112 10.19 3.55 20.69
C VAL A 112 9.14 2.64 20.06
N ARG A 113 8.54 1.71 20.82
CA ARG A 113 7.45 0.86 20.31
C ARG A 113 6.22 1.66 19.90
N ALA A 114 5.87 2.71 20.65
CA ALA A 114 4.77 3.60 20.31
C ALA A 114 5.06 4.39 19.03
N ALA A 115 6.28 4.89 18.86
CA ALA A 115 6.72 5.54 17.64
C ALA A 115 6.62 4.62 16.42
N CYS A 116 7.07 3.35 16.54
CA CYS A 116 6.94 2.39 15.45
C CYS A 116 5.46 2.15 15.06
N ARG A 117 4.57 1.99 16.05
CA ARG A 117 3.13 1.83 15.79
C ARG A 117 2.52 3.07 15.15
N GLU A 118 2.86 4.26 15.62
CA GLU A 118 2.39 5.54 15.10
C GLU A 118 2.84 5.74 13.64
N ALA A 119 4.11 5.43 13.33
CA ALA A 119 4.63 5.48 11.97
C ALA A 119 3.83 4.56 11.03
N VAL A 120 3.65 3.29 11.41
CA VAL A 120 2.89 2.32 10.58
C VAL A 120 1.44 2.78 10.38
N ALA A 121 0.79 3.27 11.44
CA ALA A 121 -0.58 3.77 11.39
C ALA A 121 -0.76 5.00 10.48
N ARG A 122 0.30 5.80 10.30
CA ARG A 122 0.33 6.96 9.41
C ARG A 122 0.68 6.65 7.95
N GLY A 123 0.81 5.37 7.60
CA GLY A 123 1.20 5.00 6.24
C GLY A 123 2.69 5.19 5.96
N VAL A 124 3.55 5.23 6.97
CA VAL A 124 5.00 5.22 6.77
C VAL A 124 5.42 3.85 6.23
N VAL A 125 6.36 3.87 5.27
CA VAL A 125 6.90 2.68 4.60
C VAL A 125 8.42 2.58 4.69
N ARG A 126 9.10 3.66 5.09
CA ARG A 126 10.49 3.65 5.54
C ARG A 126 10.60 4.44 6.84
N PHE A 127 10.94 3.76 7.94
CA PHE A 127 11.08 4.41 9.25
C PHE A 127 12.47 4.20 9.83
N GLU A 128 13.16 5.31 10.12
CA GLU A 128 14.58 5.29 10.49
C GLU A 128 14.89 6.16 11.69
N ALA A 129 16.02 5.89 12.36
CA ALA A 129 16.51 6.70 13.46
C ALA A 129 18.03 6.74 13.44
N THR A 130 18.59 7.88 13.87
CA THR A 130 19.99 7.98 14.27
C THR A 130 20.07 7.78 15.78
N VAL A 131 20.78 6.73 16.19
CA VAL A 131 20.80 6.27 17.58
C VAL A 131 22.23 6.35 18.10
N GLN A 132 22.44 6.98 19.25
CA GLN A 132 23.77 7.00 19.88
C GLN A 132 24.28 5.56 20.07
N ASP A 133 25.55 5.29 19.77
CA ASP A 133 26.12 3.93 19.75
C ASP A 133 25.79 3.09 21.00
N ARG A 134 25.85 3.72 22.18
CA ARG A 134 25.52 3.07 23.47
C ARG A 134 24.10 2.51 23.55
N ASN A 135 23.17 3.02 22.75
CA ASN A 135 21.77 2.62 22.72
C ASN A 135 21.45 1.62 21.59
N GLU A 136 22.42 1.27 20.73
CA GLU A 136 22.20 0.26 19.67
C GLU A 136 21.65 -1.07 20.21
N PRO A 137 22.20 -1.66 21.30
CA PRO A 137 21.72 -2.96 21.78
C PRO A 137 20.24 -2.95 22.16
N LEU A 138 19.76 -1.81 22.72
CA LEU A 138 18.35 -1.62 23.04
C LEU A 138 17.49 -1.66 21.78
N PHE A 139 17.86 -0.90 20.75
CA PHE A 139 17.09 -0.84 19.51
C PHE A 139 17.09 -2.18 18.78
N ARG A 140 18.21 -2.91 18.76
CA ARG A 140 18.28 -4.27 18.21
C ARG A 140 17.37 -5.23 18.95
N HIS A 141 17.33 -5.17 20.29
CA HIS A 141 16.40 -5.96 21.10
C HIS A 141 14.93 -5.62 20.81
N LEU A 142 14.64 -4.37 20.42
CA LEU A 142 13.30 -3.94 20.03
C LEU A 142 12.90 -4.36 18.61
N GLY A 143 13.84 -4.87 17.80
CA GLY A 143 13.61 -5.32 16.43
C GLY A 143 14.11 -4.36 15.33
N TRP A 144 14.91 -3.35 15.68
CA TRP A 144 15.51 -2.45 14.70
C TRP A 144 16.79 -3.04 14.11
N GLU A 145 17.06 -2.70 12.84
CA GLU A 145 18.19 -3.19 12.06
C GLU A 145 19.21 -2.07 11.83
N ARG A 146 20.49 -2.34 12.09
CA ARG A 146 21.58 -1.42 11.79
C ARG A 146 21.89 -1.49 10.29
N TRP A 147 22.03 -0.33 9.64
CA TRP A 147 22.40 -0.26 8.21
C TRP A 147 23.55 0.72 7.92
N GLY A 148 24.05 1.45 8.91
CA GLY A 148 25.20 2.34 8.72
C GLY A 148 25.64 3.06 9.98
N GLU A 149 26.62 3.94 9.81
CA GLU A 149 27.18 4.82 10.84
C GLU A 149 27.01 6.27 10.44
N THR A 150 26.97 7.16 11.42
CA THR A 150 26.90 8.61 11.20
C THR A 150 27.41 9.37 12.43
N THR A 151 27.63 10.66 12.28
CA THR A 151 27.90 11.56 13.40
C THR A 151 26.75 12.54 13.53
N VAL A 152 26.26 12.76 14.75
CA VAL A 152 25.24 13.78 15.05
C VAL A 152 25.78 14.65 16.18
N ALA A 153 25.84 15.96 15.95
CA ALA A 153 26.38 16.95 16.89
C ALA A 153 27.77 16.55 17.45
N GLY A 154 28.67 16.12 16.57
CA GLY A 154 30.03 15.70 16.94
C GLY A 154 30.13 14.34 17.65
N ALA A 155 29.02 13.67 17.96
CA ALA A 155 29.01 12.37 18.64
C ALA A 155 28.70 11.22 17.68
N PRO A 156 29.32 10.03 17.87
CA PRO A 156 29.08 8.86 17.04
C PRO A 156 27.68 8.30 17.27
N HIS A 157 27.02 7.96 16.15
CA HIS A 157 25.69 7.38 16.10
C HIS A 157 25.65 6.26 15.06
N VAL A 158 24.71 5.34 15.24
CA VAL A 158 24.35 4.30 14.28
C VAL A 158 23.07 4.67 13.56
N ARG A 159 23.00 4.34 12.27
CA ARG A 159 21.77 4.42 11.48
C ARG A 159 20.99 3.13 11.64
N MET A 160 19.77 3.25 12.14
CA MET A 160 18.87 2.15 12.43
C MET A 160 17.61 2.28 11.58
N ARG A 161 17.05 1.14 11.15
CA ARG A 161 15.78 1.07 10.41
C ARG A 161 14.82 0.13 11.12
N TRP A 162 13.55 0.52 11.19
CA TRP A 162 12.47 -0.35 11.62
C TRP A 162 11.95 -1.13 10.40
N PRO A 163 11.91 -2.47 10.44
CA PRO A 163 11.39 -3.25 9.33
C PRO A 163 9.88 -3.00 9.18
N ILE A 164 9.47 -2.63 7.96
CA ILE A 164 8.07 -2.47 7.57
C ILE A 164 7.84 -3.32 6.33
N ASP A 165 7.06 -4.40 6.47
CA ASP A 165 6.82 -5.37 5.41
C ASP A 165 5.47 -5.18 4.71
N ARG A 166 4.91 -3.96 4.76
CA ARG A 166 3.56 -3.61 4.27
C ARG A 166 3.25 -4.18 2.88
N PHE A 167 4.17 -4.02 1.94
CA PHE A 167 4.01 -4.45 0.55
C PHE A 167 4.08 -5.97 0.41
N ALA A 168 5.14 -6.59 0.95
CA ALA A 168 5.30 -8.04 0.94
C ALA A 168 4.15 -8.75 1.66
N ALA A 169 3.65 -8.20 2.77
CA ALA A 169 2.50 -8.73 3.50
C ALA A 169 1.21 -8.70 2.65
N LEU A 170 0.95 -7.60 1.94
CA LEU A 170 -0.20 -7.49 1.05
C LEU A 170 -0.12 -8.48 -0.12
N VAL A 171 1.04 -8.58 -0.76
CA VAL A 171 1.29 -9.50 -1.88
C VAL A 171 1.15 -10.96 -1.42
N ARG A 172 1.72 -11.33 -0.24
CA ARG A 172 1.52 -12.66 0.37
C ARG A 172 0.05 -12.98 0.65
N ALA A 173 -0.72 -11.99 1.12
CA ALA A 173 -2.11 -12.20 1.48
C ALA A 173 -3.06 -12.28 0.27
N THR A 174 -2.66 -11.76 -0.89
CA THR A 174 -3.57 -11.57 -2.04
C THR A 174 -3.15 -12.29 -3.32
N LYS A 175 -1.85 -12.51 -3.56
CA LYS A 175 -1.32 -13.00 -4.84
C LYS A 175 -0.45 -14.25 -4.71
N ASN A 176 0.42 -14.37 -3.70
CA ASN A 176 1.34 -15.53 -3.60
C ASN A 176 0.68 -16.92 -3.66
N PRO A 177 -0.51 -17.15 -3.09
CA PRO A 177 -1.13 -18.48 -3.14
C PRO A 177 -1.58 -18.91 -4.54
N LEU A 178 -1.67 -18.00 -5.51
CA LEU A 178 -2.28 -18.25 -6.82
C LEU A 178 -1.50 -19.30 -7.62
N GLY A 179 -0.17 -19.22 -7.65
CA GLY A 179 0.66 -20.14 -8.44
C GLY A 179 0.47 -21.60 -8.06
N GLU A 180 0.39 -21.89 -6.76
CA GLU A 180 0.13 -23.24 -6.26
C GLU A 180 -1.29 -23.70 -6.62
N VAL A 181 -2.30 -22.88 -6.30
CA VAL A 181 -3.72 -23.22 -6.46
C VAL A 181 -4.12 -23.40 -7.92
N LEU A 182 -3.55 -22.61 -8.83
CA LEU A 182 -3.94 -22.57 -10.25
C LEU A 182 -3.03 -23.44 -11.15
N SER A 183 -1.97 -24.04 -10.61
CA SER A 183 -1.00 -24.85 -11.37
C SER A 183 -1.68 -25.95 -12.20
N GLY A 184 -2.65 -26.68 -11.63
CA GLY A 184 -3.40 -27.70 -12.36
C GLY A 184 -4.12 -27.16 -13.60
N ILE A 185 -4.80 -26.01 -13.47
CA ILE A 185 -5.52 -25.38 -14.60
C ILE A 185 -4.55 -25.00 -15.72
N ARG A 186 -3.37 -24.48 -15.37
CA ARG A 186 -2.32 -24.14 -16.33
C ARG A 186 -1.81 -25.40 -17.05
N ASP A 187 -1.58 -26.47 -16.30
CA ASP A 187 -0.91 -27.66 -16.80
C ASP A 187 -1.87 -28.59 -17.58
N ASP A 188 -3.19 -28.50 -17.34
CA ASP A 188 -4.22 -29.32 -17.98
C ASP A 188 -4.48 -28.97 -19.45
N HIS A 189 -4.16 -27.76 -19.92
CA HIS A 189 -4.42 -27.31 -21.30
C HIS A 189 -3.42 -26.25 -21.78
N PRO A 190 -2.98 -26.24 -23.06
CA PRO A 190 -2.05 -25.23 -23.59
C PRO A 190 -2.54 -23.77 -23.50
N ASP A 191 -3.86 -23.58 -23.51
CA ASP A 191 -4.51 -22.27 -23.31
C ASP A 191 -4.87 -22.00 -21.84
N GLY A 192 -4.42 -22.86 -20.91
CA GLY A 192 -4.66 -22.72 -19.48
C GLY A 192 -4.13 -21.38 -18.97
N LEU A 193 -4.95 -20.69 -18.18
CA LEU A 193 -4.66 -19.35 -17.64
C LEU A 193 -4.28 -18.28 -18.69
N GLY A 194 -4.73 -18.44 -19.94
CA GLY A 194 -4.46 -17.51 -21.05
C GLY A 194 -3.47 -18.05 -22.09
N GLY A 195 -2.72 -19.10 -21.76
CA GLY A 195 -1.72 -19.71 -22.63
C GLY A 195 -0.40 -18.93 -22.70
N ALA A 196 0.56 -19.48 -23.43
CA ALA A 196 1.92 -18.95 -23.49
C ALA A 196 1.98 -17.48 -23.98
N GLY A 197 2.69 -16.64 -23.23
CA GLY A 197 2.76 -15.19 -23.39
C GLY A 197 1.69 -14.41 -22.63
N TRP A 198 0.71 -15.10 -22.02
CA TRP A 198 -0.48 -14.50 -21.39
C TRP A 198 -0.85 -15.14 -20.04
N ILE A 199 0.04 -15.96 -19.48
CA ILE A 199 -0.26 -16.69 -18.24
C ILE A 199 -0.49 -15.71 -17.09
N GLY A 200 -1.69 -15.76 -16.51
CA GLY A 200 -2.03 -14.95 -15.33
C GLY A 200 -2.15 -13.45 -15.63
N ASP A 201 -2.42 -13.09 -16.88
CA ASP A 201 -2.65 -11.72 -17.28
C ASP A 201 -3.99 -11.16 -16.76
N ASP A 202 -4.24 -9.86 -16.98
CA ASP A 202 -5.47 -9.21 -16.48
C ASP A 202 -6.74 -9.73 -17.17
N GLY A 203 -6.60 -10.34 -18.35
CA GLY A 203 -7.64 -11.13 -18.99
C GLY A 203 -7.04 -12.25 -19.85
N ALA A 204 -7.90 -13.08 -20.43
CA ALA A 204 -7.49 -14.16 -21.32
C ALA A 204 -7.90 -13.85 -22.77
N LEU A 205 -6.98 -14.03 -23.70
CA LEU A 205 -7.32 -14.06 -25.12
C LEU A 205 -7.99 -15.38 -25.47
N VAL A 206 -9.10 -15.32 -26.20
CA VAL A 206 -9.77 -16.51 -26.71
C VAL A 206 -9.08 -16.93 -28.01
N SER A 207 -8.37 -18.07 -27.94
CA SER A 207 -7.59 -18.65 -29.05
C SER A 207 -8.31 -18.61 -30.39
N GLY A 208 -7.65 -18.07 -31.41
CA GLY A 208 -8.18 -17.97 -32.78
C GLY A 208 -9.20 -16.85 -33.00
N THR A 209 -9.40 -15.95 -32.04
CA THR A 209 -10.32 -14.81 -32.15
C THR A 209 -9.65 -13.50 -31.73
N ASP A 210 -10.36 -12.39 -31.85
CA ASP A 210 -9.96 -11.08 -31.33
C ASP A 210 -10.61 -10.75 -29.97
N VAL A 211 -11.16 -11.76 -29.29
CA VAL A 211 -11.91 -11.61 -28.04
C VAL A 211 -10.99 -11.76 -26.84
N VAL A 212 -11.16 -10.86 -25.87
CA VAL A 212 -10.56 -10.91 -24.54
C VAL A 212 -11.67 -11.12 -23.52
N VAL A 213 -11.43 -11.97 -22.53
CA VAL A 213 -12.35 -12.20 -21.40
C VAL A 213 -11.64 -11.92 -20.09
N ALA A 214 -12.23 -11.07 -19.26
CA ALA A 214 -11.80 -10.82 -17.89
C ALA A 214 -12.91 -11.25 -16.93
N THR A 215 -12.57 -11.66 -15.70
CA THR A 215 -13.57 -12.01 -14.69
C THR A 215 -13.06 -11.74 -13.29
N ASP A 216 -13.87 -11.02 -12.53
CA ASP A 216 -13.56 -10.67 -11.14
C ASP A 216 -14.68 -11.06 -10.20
N ALA A 217 -14.26 -11.52 -9.02
CA ALA A 217 -15.13 -11.69 -7.87
C ALA A 217 -14.97 -10.51 -6.91
N ILE A 218 -16.08 -9.92 -6.50
CA ILE A 218 -16.08 -8.78 -5.58
C ILE A 218 -16.08 -9.28 -4.13
N LEU A 219 -15.20 -8.70 -3.31
CA LEU A 219 -15.07 -9.05 -1.90
C LEU A 219 -16.41 -8.99 -1.16
N PRO A 220 -16.84 -10.07 -0.47
CA PRO A 220 -18.11 -10.08 0.27
C PRO A 220 -18.24 -8.93 1.27
N ALA A 221 -17.16 -8.55 1.95
CA ALA A 221 -17.14 -7.43 2.88
C ALA A 221 -17.43 -6.07 2.21
N LEU A 222 -17.09 -5.90 0.93
CA LEU A 222 -17.46 -4.73 0.14
C LEU A 222 -18.97 -4.75 -0.17
N ILE A 223 -19.47 -5.92 -0.58
CA ILE A 223 -20.89 -6.13 -0.89
C ILE A 223 -21.77 -5.84 0.33
N ASP A 224 -21.41 -6.38 1.50
CA ASP A 224 -22.19 -6.20 2.73
C ASP A 224 -22.21 -4.74 3.19
N LYS A 225 -21.08 -4.05 3.07
CA LYS A 225 -20.92 -2.68 3.56
C LYS A 225 -21.51 -1.64 2.60
N ASP A 226 -21.31 -1.81 1.30
CA ASP A 226 -21.80 -0.89 0.28
C ASP A 226 -22.19 -1.65 -1.00
N PRO A 227 -23.38 -2.29 -1.04
CA PRO A 227 -23.76 -3.17 -2.16
C PRO A 227 -23.85 -2.45 -3.51
N GLU A 228 -24.27 -1.19 -3.51
CA GLU A 228 -24.36 -0.39 -4.74
C GLU A 228 -22.97 -0.06 -5.28
N TRP A 229 -22.03 0.27 -4.39
CA TRP A 229 -20.65 0.45 -4.78
C TRP A 229 -19.97 -0.86 -5.22
N ALA A 230 -20.30 -1.98 -4.59
CA ALA A 230 -19.82 -3.28 -5.03
C ALA A 230 -20.27 -3.60 -6.46
N GLY A 231 -21.53 -3.30 -6.79
CA GLY A 231 -22.04 -3.38 -8.15
C GLY A 231 -21.30 -2.46 -9.13
N TRP A 232 -21.02 -1.22 -8.74
CA TRP A 232 -20.18 -0.30 -9.53
C TRP A 232 -18.77 -0.85 -9.77
N CYS A 233 -18.14 -1.36 -8.70
CA CYS A 233 -16.81 -1.94 -8.74
C CYS A 233 -16.75 -3.17 -9.66
N GLY A 234 -17.80 -3.99 -9.71
CA GLY A 234 -17.88 -5.14 -10.62
C GLY A 234 -17.65 -4.79 -12.09
N VAL A 235 -18.16 -3.64 -12.55
CA VAL A 235 -17.89 -3.13 -13.90
C VAL A 235 -16.51 -2.46 -13.97
N LEU A 236 -16.17 -1.66 -12.96
CA LEU A 236 -14.92 -0.89 -12.92
C LEU A 236 -13.68 -1.76 -13.11
N VAL A 237 -13.55 -2.81 -12.30
CA VAL A 237 -12.36 -3.69 -12.30
C VAL A 237 -12.20 -4.38 -13.65
N ASN A 238 -13.28 -4.98 -14.15
CA ASN A 238 -13.29 -5.68 -15.43
C ASN A 238 -13.02 -4.75 -16.63
N VAL A 239 -13.50 -3.51 -16.61
CA VAL A 239 -13.18 -2.54 -17.68
C VAL A 239 -11.71 -2.15 -17.62
N ASN A 240 -11.13 -2.00 -16.43
CA ASN A 240 -9.71 -1.74 -16.29
C ASN A 240 -8.88 -2.92 -16.80
N ASP A 241 -9.24 -4.17 -16.48
CA ASP A 241 -8.58 -5.37 -17.01
C ASP A 241 -8.58 -5.42 -18.54
N LEU A 242 -9.75 -5.24 -19.15
CA LEU A 242 -9.85 -5.20 -20.61
C LEU A 242 -9.01 -4.07 -21.20
N SER A 243 -8.98 -2.91 -20.54
CA SER A 243 -8.17 -1.77 -20.98
C SER A 243 -6.67 -2.10 -20.90
N ALA A 244 -6.21 -2.75 -19.82
CA ALA A 244 -4.82 -3.17 -19.66
C ALA A 244 -4.38 -4.14 -20.76
N MET A 245 -5.28 -5.04 -21.18
CA MET A 245 -5.08 -5.96 -22.31
C MET A 245 -5.15 -5.27 -23.69
N GLY A 246 -5.33 -3.95 -23.74
CA GLY A 246 -5.48 -3.19 -24.98
C GLY A 246 -6.82 -3.42 -25.68
N ALA A 247 -7.86 -3.86 -24.97
CA ALA A 247 -9.17 -4.18 -25.49
C ALA A 247 -10.25 -3.16 -25.13
N HIS A 248 -11.21 -3.04 -26.05
CA HIS A 248 -12.43 -2.27 -25.81
C HIS A 248 -13.54 -3.21 -25.34
N ALA A 249 -14.18 -2.86 -24.23
CA ALA A 249 -15.30 -3.63 -23.68
C ALA A 249 -16.50 -3.64 -24.65
N VAL A 250 -17.07 -4.82 -24.89
CA VAL A 250 -18.24 -5.02 -25.75
C VAL A 250 -19.48 -5.49 -24.98
N GLY A 251 -19.29 -6.12 -23.83
CA GLY A 251 -20.41 -6.51 -22.97
C GLY A 251 -19.97 -7.15 -21.66
N LEU A 252 -20.93 -7.26 -20.74
CA LEU A 252 -20.74 -7.77 -19.38
C LEU A 252 -21.73 -8.89 -19.09
N MET A 253 -21.32 -9.87 -18.28
CA MET A 253 -22.20 -10.82 -17.63
C MET A 253 -22.00 -10.76 -16.12
N ASP A 254 -23.06 -10.99 -15.34
CA ASP A 254 -22.97 -10.98 -13.87
C ASP A 254 -23.58 -12.25 -13.24
N ALA A 255 -23.03 -12.65 -12.08
CA ALA A 255 -23.63 -13.64 -11.21
C ALA A 255 -23.72 -13.05 -9.79
N VAL A 256 -24.94 -12.81 -9.32
CA VAL A 256 -25.20 -12.13 -8.05
C VAL A 256 -26.02 -12.99 -7.09
N SER A 257 -25.63 -12.99 -5.82
CA SER A 257 -26.37 -13.56 -4.70
C SER A 257 -26.28 -12.63 -3.50
N ALA A 258 -27.39 -12.46 -2.77
CA ALA A 258 -27.36 -11.76 -1.50
C ALA A 258 -28.49 -12.21 -0.56
N PRO A 259 -28.36 -11.95 0.76
CA PRO A 259 -29.32 -12.45 1.76
C PRO A 259 -30.73 -11.90 1.59
N THR A 260 -30.88 -10.73 0.97
CA THR A 260 -32.18 -10.06 0.82
C THR A 260 -32.38 -9.52 -0.59
N ALA A 261 -33.64 -9.41 -1.00
CA ALA A 261 -33.97 -8.80 -2.28
C ALA A 261 -33.58 -7.32 -2.37
N SER A 262 -33.52 -6.62 -1.24
CA SER A 262 -33.03 -5.24 -1.18
C SER A 262 -31.54 -5.16 -1.52
N ALA A 263 -30.73 -6.07 -0.96
CA ALA A 263 -29.29 -6.12 -1.23
C ALA A 263 -29.00 -6.39 -2.71
N VAL A 264 -29.62 -7.42 -3.30
CA VAL A 264 -29.48 -7.72 -4.74
C VAL A 264 -29.88 -6.51 -5.59
N ARG A 265 -31.02 -5.86 -5.30
CA ARG A 265 -31.45 -4.66 -6.05
C ARG A 265 -30.42 -3.53 -6.00
N ARG A 266 -29.77 -3.31 -4.86
CA ARG A 266 -28.71 -2.30 -4.72
C ARG A 266 -27.47 -2.67 -5.54
N ILE A 267 -27.06 -3.93 -5.52
CA ILE A 267 -25.95 -4.44 -6.35
C ILE A 267 -26.26 -4.21 -7.84
N VAL A 268 -27.44 -4.64 -8.30
CA VAL A 268 -27.86 -4.47 -9.69
C VAL A 268 -27.99 -2.99 -10.07
N SER A 269 -28.42 -2.12 -9.15
CA SER A 269 -28.43 -0.66 -9.37
C SER A 269 -27.02 -0.11 -9.62
N GLY A 270 -26.04 -0.56 -8.85
CA GLY A 270 -24.63 -0.24 -9.03
C GLY A 270 -24.09 -0.69 -10.38
N LEU A 271 -24.30 -1.97 -10.72
CA LEU A 271 -23.92 -2.56 -12.02
C LEU A 271 -24.51 -1.76 -13.18
N ARG A 272 -25.82 -1.49 -13.13
CA ARG A 272 -26.52 -0.72 -14.16
C ARG A 272 -25.95 0.68 -14.31
N SER A 273 -25.72 1.37 -13.19
CA SER A 273 -25.21 2.75 -13.21
C SER A 273 -23.80 2.82 -13.81
N ALA A 274 -22.94 1.88 -13.44
CA ALA A 274 -21.61 1.75 -14.02
C ALA A 274 -21.66 1.37 -15.50
N ALA A 275 -22.42 0.36 -15.88
CA ALA A 275 -22.62 -0.06 -17.27
C ALA A 275 -23.05 1.12 -18.17
N VAL A 276 -23.96 1.97 -17.70
CA VAL A 276 -24.35 3.21 -18.39
C VAL A 276 -23.20 4.22 -18.47
N ALA A 277 -22.43 4.39 -17.39
CA ALA A 277 -21.32 5.33 -17.34
C ALA A 277 -20.20 4.95 -18.33
N TRP A 278 -19.77 3.68 -18.35
CA TRP A 278 -18.78 3.17 -19.31
C TRP A 278 -19.37 2.90 -20.70
N GLY A 279 -20.69 2.93 -20.87
CA GLY A 279 -21.34 2.65 -22.16
C GLY A 279 -21.20 1.19 -22.60
N VAL A 280 -21.12 0.26 -21.64
CA VAL A 280 -20.95 -1.18 -21.88
C VAL A 280 -22.23 -1.90 -21.49
N PRO A 281 -22.89 -2.66 -22.39
CA PRO A 281 -24.15 -3.32 -22.07
C PRO A 281 -23.94 -4.54 -21.15
N ILE A 282 -24.88 -4.75 -20.22
CA ILE A 282 -25.00 -6.02 -19.50
C ILE A 282 -25.80 -6.97 -20.40
N LEU A 283 -25.16 -8.04 -20.87
CA LEU A 283 -25.70 -8.98 -21.83
C LEU A 283 -26.61 -10.03 -21.19
N GLY A 284 -26.38 -10.33 -19.91
CA GLY A 284 -27.13 -11.33 -19.16
C GLY A 284 -26.41 -11.73 -17.89
N GLY A 285 -26.91 -12.75 -17.20
CA GLY A 285 -26.33 -13.16 -15.93
C GLY A 285 -27.18 -14.17 -15.17
N HIS A 286 -26.86 -14.34 -13.89
CA HIS A 286 -27.59 -15.17 -12.95
C HIS A 286 -27.87 -14.39 -11.66
N THR A 287 -29.10 -14.49 -11.14
CA THR A 287 -29.50 -13.82 -9.90
C THR A 287 -30.13 -14.81 -8.94
N GLN A 288 -29.55 -14.92 -7.75
CA GLN A 288 -30.05 -15.73 -6.65
C GLN A 288 -30.42 -14.85 -5.44
N TRP A 289 -31.47 -15.27 -4.74
CA TRP A 289 -31.97 -14.61 -3.52
C TRP A 289 -31.76 -15.51 -2.30
N GLY A 290 -31.57 -14.90 -1.12
CA GLY A 290 -31.48 -15.62 0.14
C GLY A 290 -30.18 -16.41 0.35
N GLY A 291 -29.16 -16.16 -0.49
CA GLY A 291 -27.83 -16.73 -0.34
C GLY A 291 -26.86 -15.80 0.39
N ALA A 292 -25.59 -16.21 0.50
CA ALA A 292 -24.52 -15.34 0.96
C ALA A 292 -24.24 -14.21 -0.04
N SER A 293 -23.72 -13.09 0.44
CA SER A 293 -23.30 -11.96 -0.40
C SER A 293 -22.16 -12.38 -1.34
N SER A 294 -22.45 -12.39 -2.63
CA SER A 294 -21.51 -12.76 -3.69
C SER A 294 -21.85 -12.01 -4.97
N LEU A 295 -20.83 -11.53 -5.66
CA LEU A 295 -20.92 -10.92 -6.98
C LEU A 295 -19.68 -11.31 -7.77
N ALA A 296 -19.89 -11.93 -8.92
CA ALA A 296 -18.88 -12.08 -9.94
C ALA A 296 -19.34 -11.38 -11.22
N VAL A 297 -18.43 -10.72 -11.90
CA VAL A 297 -18.68 -10.06 -13.19
C VAL A 297 -17.63 -10.54 -14.17
N THR A 298 -18.09 -10.92 -15.36
CA THR A 298 -17.25 -11.29 -16.50
C THR A 298 -17.42 -10.25 -17.58
N ALA A 299 -16.34 -9.61 -18.01
CA ALA A 299 -16.37 -8.74 -19.18
C ALA A 299 -15.80 -9.42 -20.42
N ILE A 300 -16.39 -9.06 -21.55
CA ILE A 300 -15.97 -9.46 -22.88
C ILE A 300 -15.51 -8.19 -23.57
N GLY A 301 -14.29 -8.23 -24.10
CA GLY A 301 -13.68 -7.16 -24.89
C GLY A 301 -13.21 -7.67 -26.23
N ARG A 302 -12.84 -6.75 -27.12
CA ARG A 302 -12.21 -7.08 -28.40
C ARG A 302 -10.98 -6.21 -28.66
N THR A 303 -9.95 -6.80 -29.24
CA THR A 303 -8.76 -6.10 -29.73
C THR A 303 -8.06 -6.85 -30.85
N ALA A 304 -7.57 -6.10 -31.83
CA ALA A 304 -6.66 -6.62 -32.85
C ALA A 304 -5.18 -6.52 -32.43
N HIS A 305 -4.89 -5.80 -31.35
CA HIS A 305 -3.55 -5.48 -30.88
C HIS A 305 -3.49 -5.66 -29.37
N PRO A 306 -3.53 -6.91 -28.88
CA PRO A 306 -3.52 -7.15 -27.45
C PRO A 306 -2.18 -6.72 -26.85
N VAL A 307 -2.23 -6.21 -25.63
CA VAL A 307 -1.07 -5.77 -24.87
C VAL A 307 -0.83 -6.78 -23.74
N PRO A 308 0.34 -7.46 -23.69
CA PRO A 308 0.61 -8.44 -22.65
C PRO A 308 0.98 -7.76 -21.32
N GLY A 309 0.68 -8.42 -20.21
CA GLY A 309 1.18 -8.07 -18.88
C GLY A 309 2.65 -8.48 -18.69
N GLY A 310 3.15 -9.41 -19.51
CA GLY A 310 4.52 -9.93 -19.51
C GLY A 310 5.29 -9.68 -20.82
N GLY A 311 5.62 -8.41 -21.11
CA GLY A 311 6.36 -8.01 -22.32
C GLY A 311 7.60 -7.15 -22.06
N GLY A 312 7.91 -6.89 -20.79
CA GLY A 312 9.02 -6.05 -20.37
C GLY A 312 10.39 -6.73 -20.49
N ARG A 313 11.44 -5.92 -20.55
CA ARG A 313 12.84 -6.34 -20.62
C ARG A 313 13.69 -5.54 -19.63
N PRO A 314 14.76 -6.12 -19.07
CA PRO A 314 15.67 -5.38 -18.21
C PRO A 314 16.19 -4.10 -18.89
N GLY A 315 16.18 -2.99 -18.16
CA GLY A 315 16.59 -1.68 -18.63
C GLY A 315 15.49 -0.81 -19.25
N GLN A 316 14.31 -1.38 -19.58
CA GLN A 316 13.17 -0.59 -20.02
C GLN A 316 12.57 0.23 -18.88
N SER A 317 11.97 1.37 -19.23
CA SER A 317 11.28 2.24 -18.28
C SER A 317 10.04 1.55 -17.70
N LEU A 318 9.76 1.81 -16.43
CA LEU A 318 8.50 1.48 -15.78
C LEU A 318 7.68 2.77 -15.62
N GLY A 319 6.57 2.85 -16.35
CA GLY A 319 5.64 3.97 -16.30
C GLY A 319 4.44 3.68 -15.42
N LEU A 320 3.90 4.71 -14.78
CA LEU A 320 2.65 4.66 -14.03
C LEU A 320 1.74 5.78 -14.49
N THR A 321 0.53 5.44 -14.94
CA THR A 321 -0.54 6.37 -15.30
C THR A 321 -1.69 6.18 -14.34
N VAL A 322 -2.04 7.21 -13.57
CA VAL A 322 -3.06 7.11 -12.50
C VAL A 322 -4.01 8.28 -12.54
N ASP A 323 -5.24 8.03 -12.12
CA ASP A 323 -6.17 9.10 -11.83
C ASP A 323 -6.07 9.54 -10.36
N LEU A 324 -5.50 10.73 -10.14
CA LEU A 324 -5.36 11.33 -8.81
C LEU A 324 -6.63 12.06 -8.33
N HIS A 325 -7.63 12.24 -9.20
CA HIS A 325 -8.91 12.84 -8.82
C HIS A 325 -9.62 11.98 -7.78
N GLY A 326 -10.46 12.61 -6.96
CA GLY A 326 -11.35 11.89 -6.07
C GLY A 326 -10.90 11.89 -4.62
N ARG A 327 -11.22 10.82 -3.90
CA ARG A 327 -11.04 10.70 -2.45
C ARG A 327 -11.08 9.25 -1.99
N TRP A 328 -10.65 9.01 -0.76
CA TRP A 328 -10.93 7.74 -0.08
C TRP A 328 -12.42 7.41 -0.06
N ARG A 329 -12.78 6.18 -0.44
CA ARG A 329 -14.15 5.70 -0.29
C ARG A 329 -14.47 5.59 1.20
N ARG A 330 -15.61 6.16 1.61
CA ARG A 330 -16.04 6.17 3.01
C ARG A 330 -16.11 4.74 3.57
N GLY A 331 -15.39 4.50 4.67
CA GLY A 331 -15.27 3.19 5.32
C GLY A 331 -14.23 2.26 4.69
N PHE A 332 -13.54 2.68 3.65
CA PHE A 332 -12.43 1.96 3.01
C PHE A 332 -11.21 2.87 2.89
N GLU A 333 -11.05 3.80 3.83
CA GLU A 333 -9.92 4.70 3.92
C GLU A 333 -8.60 3.92 3.91
N GLY A 334 -7.64 4.41 3.12
CA GLY A 334 -6.35 3.78 2.89
C GLY A 334 -6.37 2.51 2.01
N ARG A 335 -7.55 2.02 1.59
CA ARG A 335 -7.69 0.79 0.80
C ARG A 335 -8.32 0.99 -0.57
N GLN A 336 -9.25 1.93 -0.71
CA GLN A 336 -9.92 2.19 -1.98
C GLN A 336 -10.04 3.69 -2.26
N TRP A 337 -9.38 4.14 -3.33
CA TRP A 337 -9.44 5.51 -3.80
C TRP A 337 -10.50 5.64 -4.89
N ASP A 338 -11.62 6.29 -4.58
CA ASP A 338 -12.71 6.49 -5.52
C ASP A 338 -12.46 7.73 -6.37
N SER A 339 -11.90 7.50 -7.56
CA SER A 339 -11.72 8.51 -8.61
C SER A 339 -12.80 8.48 -9.70
N THR A 340 -13.74 7.53 -9.63
CA THR A 340 -14.64 7.22 -10.77
C THR A 340 -16.08 7.64 -10.54
N SER A 341 -16.61 7.59 -9.32
CA SER A 341 -18.04 7.81 -9.06
C SER A 341 -18.52 9.24 -9.34
N THR A 342 -17.59 10.20 -9.40
CA THR A 342 -17.89 11.61 -9.68
C THR A 342 -17.53 12.04 -11.11
N ARG A 343 -16.98 11.15 -11.94
CA ARG A 343 -16.63 11.45 -13.32
C ARG A 343 -17.83 11.29 -14.25
N THR A 344 -17.81 12.02 -15.34
CA THR A 344 -18.76 11.82 -16.44
C THR A 344 -18.44 10.52 -17.17
N GLY A 345 -19.44 9.94 -17.83
CA GLY A 345 -19.22 8.74 -18.64
C GLY A 345 -18.24 8.95 -19.80
N ALA A 346 -18.16 10.17 -20.36
CA ALA A 346 -17.19 10.48 -21.41
C ALA A 346 -15.74 10.42 -20.88
N GLU A 347 -15.51 10.94 -19.68
CA GLU A 347 -14.20 10.88 -19.01
C GLU A 347 -13.81 9.44 -18.65
N LEU A 348 -14.75 8.64 -18.15
CA LEU A 348 -14.48 7.23 -17.82
C LEU A 348 -14.14 6.41 -19.06
N ARG A 349 -14.84 6.62 -20.17
CA ARG A 349 -14.53 5.98 -21.45
C ARG A 349 -13.21 6.45 -22.05
N HIS A 350 -12.85 7.73 -21.87
CA HIS A 350 -11.53 8.25 -22.24
C HIS A 350 -10.43 7.52 -21.48
N LEU A 351 -10.55 7.39 -20.15
CA LEU A 351 -9.56 6.67 -19.33
C LEU A 351 -9.40 5.20 -19.78
N ALA A 352 -10.50 4.50 -20.06
CA ALA A 352 -10.47 3.13 -20.59
C ALA A 352 -9.79 3.01 -21.98
N GLY A 353 -9.76 4.09 -22.77
CA GLY A 353 -9.11 4.12 -24.09
C GLY A 353 -7.60 4.33 -24.04
N VAL A 354 -7.03 4.73 -22.90
CA VAL A 354 -5.64 5.17 -22.78
C VAL A 354 -4.64 4.09 -23.24
N ILE A 355 -4.74 2.87 -22.73
CA ILE A 355 -3.81 1.78 -23.08
C ILE A 355 -4.03 1.26 -24.51
N PRO A 356 -5.28 0.96 -24.97
CA PRO A 356 -5.53 0.58 -26.36
C PRO A 356 -4.97 1.55 -27.42
N GLU A 357 -4.98 2.85 -27.12
CA GLU A 357 -4.45 3.89 -28.00
C GLU A 357 -2.91 3.93 -28.05
N HIS A 358 -2.24 3.72 -26.91
CA HIS A 358 -0.79 3.89 -26.80
C HIS A 358 0.02 2.62 -27.02
N ARG A 359 -0.57 1.44 -26.76
CA ARG A 359 0.02 0.11 -27.06
C ARG A 359 1.46 -0.05 -26.52
N PRO A 360 1.66 0.05 -25.21
CA PRO A 360 2.98 -0.16 -24.59
C PRO A 360 3.46 -1.60 -24.81
N ALA A 361 4.74 -1.88 -24.52
CA ALA A 361 5.29 -3.22 -24.64
C ALA A 361 4.70 -4.19 -23.60
N ALA A 362 4.35 -3.67 -22.42
CA ALA A 362 3.54 -4.36 -21.44
C ALA A 362 2.64 -3.40 -20.68
N ALA A 363 1.50 -3.88 -20.18
CA ALA A 363 0.63 -3.12 -19.29
C ALA A 363 -0.03 -4.03 -18.24
N LYS A 364 -0.22 -3.51 -17.02
CA LYS A 364 -1.06 -4.14 -16.00
C LYS A 364 -1.92 -3.13 -15.25
N ASP A 365 -3.14 -3.54 -14.92
CA ASP A 365 -4.04 -2.78 -14.06
C ASP A 365 -3.53 -2.73 -12.60
N VAL A 366 -3.71 -1.59 -11.92
CA VAL A 366 -3.36 -1.50 -10.49
C VAL A 366 -4.49 -2.12 -9.65
N SER A 367 -4.39 -3.42 -9.42
CA SER A 367 -5.36 -4.19 -8.61
C SER A 367 -5.17 -4.06 -7.08
N MET A 368 -5.85 -4.93 -6.33
CA MET A 368 -5.84 -4.99 -4.85
C MET A 368 -4.46 -5.18 -4.19
N ALA A 369 -3.43 -5.54 -4.96
CA ALA A 369 -2.05 -5.61 -4.46
C ALA A 369 -1.36 -4.22 -4.42
N GLY A 370 -2.05 -3.18 -4.91
CA GLY A 370 -1.56 -1.82 -5.00
C GLY A 370 -0.47 -1.65 -6.06
N ILE A 371 0.07 -0.44 -6.16
CA ILE A 371 1.07 -0.07 -7.16
C ILE A 371 2.30 -0.98 -7.07
N ILE A 372 2.80 -1.21 -5.86
CA ILE A 372 4.02 -2.02 -5.65
C ILE A 372 3.78 -3.49 -5.96
N GLY A 373 2.63 -4.03 -5.54
CA GLY A 373 2.28 -5.42 -5.81
C GLY A 373 2.03 -5.69 -7.29
N THR A 374 1.32 -4.81 -7.98
CA THR A 374 1.13 -4.92 -9.43
C THR A 374 2.46 -4.77 -10.18
N ALA A 375 3.37 -3.88 -9.75
CA ALA A 375 4.70 -3.79 -10.35
C ALA A 375 5.47 -5.11 -10.21
N ALA A 376 5.34 -5.80 -9.07
CA ALA A 376 5.91 -7.13 -8.88
C ALA A 376 5.27 -8.17 -9.82
N MET A 377 3.95 -8.11 -10.05
CA MET A 377 3.25 -8.98 -11.00
C MET A 377 3.72 -8.75 -12.45
N LEU A 378 3.81 -7.48 -12.89
CA LEU A 378 4.29 -7.14 -14.24
C LEU A 378 5.74 -7.60 -14.42
N ALA A 379 6.59 -7.36 -13.43
CA ALA A 379 7.98 -7.78 -13.46
C ALA A 379 8.12 -9.31 -13.54
N GLU A 380 7.37 -10.04 -12.71
CA GLU A 380 7.33 -11.51 -12.71
C GLU A 380 6.88 -12.06 -14.07
N ALA A 381 5.75 -11.58 -14.61
CA ALA A 381 5.23 -11.98 -15.91
C ALA A 381 6.24 -11.69 -17.04
N SER A 382 7.03 -10.63 -16.90
CA SER A 382 8.10 -10.27 -17.84
C SER A 382 9.40 -11.06 -17.64
N GLY A 383 9.52 -11.90 -16.60
CA GLY A 383 10.77 -12.59 -16.27
C GLY A 383 11.88 -11.65 -15.76
N THR A 384 11.51 -10.57 -15.10
CA THR A 384 12.40 -9.48 -14.64
C THR A 384 12.18 -9.18 -13.15
N GLY A 385 12.89 -8.19 -12.62
CA GLY A 385 12.43 -7.44 -11.44
C GLY A 385 12.14 -5.99 -11.77
N ALA A 386 11.90 -5.17 -10.76
CA ALA A 386 11.69 -3.74 -10.92
C ALA A 386 12.41 -2.92 -9.84
N ARG A 387 12.90 -1.75 -10.23
CA ARG A 387 13.34 -0.69 -9.32
C ARG A 387 12.41 0.49 -9.47
N ILE A 388 11.78 0.90 -8.37
CA ILE A 388 10.85 2.04 -8.31
C ILE A 388 11.52 3.21 -7.59
N ASP A 389 11.52 4.36 -8.25
CA ASP A 389 11.99 5.63 -7.74
C ASP A 389 10.87 6.30 -6.95
N VAL A 390 10.92 6.17 -5.63
CA VAL A 390 9.78 6.48 -4.74
C VAL A 390 9.32 7.94 -4.90
N ALA A 391 10.25 8.87 -5.11
CA ALA A 391 9.92 10.28 -5.29
C ALA A 391 9.17 10.60 -6.59
N GLU A 392 9.30 9.75 -7.61
CA GLU A 392 8.70 9.94 -8.94
C GLU A 392 7.27 9.40 -9.01
N VAL A 393 6.83 8.63 -8.00
CA VAL A 393 5.46 8.09 -7.96
C VAL A 393 4.45 9.23 -7.74
N PRO A 394 3.52 9.47 -8.68
CA PRO A 394 2.44 10.43 -8.48
C PRO A 394 1.51 9.94 -7.38
N ALA A 395 1.07 10.86 -6.50
CA ALA A 395 0.18 10.54 -5.39
C ALA A 395 -0.71 11.74 -5.04
N PRO A 396 -1.95 11.53 -4.56
CA PRO A 396 -2.81 12.62 -4.09
C PRO A 396 -2.26 13.22 -2.79
N ASP A 397 -2.31 14.54 -2.63
CA ASP A 397 -1.81 15.23 -1.42
C ASP A 397 -2.50 14.77 -0.13
N ALA A 398 -3.77 14.37 -0.23
CA ALA A 398 -4.58 13.94 0.93
C ALA A 398 -4.35 12.47 1.33
N ALA A 399 -3.57 11.70 0.56
CA ALA A 399 -3.34 10.28 0.80
C ALA A 399 -2.01 10.07 1.55
N ALA A 400 -2.06 9.33 2.66
CA ALA A 400 -0.83 8.80 3.25
C ALA A 400 -0.10 7.93 2.22
N PHE A 401 1.19 8.18 2.03
CA PHE A 401 1.90 7.64 0.87
C PHE A 401 1.95 6.11 0.85
N GLY A 402 2.18 5.48 2.00
CA GLY A 402 2.16 4.02 2.09
C GLY A 402 0.78 3.41 1.83
N ASP A 403 -0.29 4.10 2.21
CA ASP A 403 -1.65 3.66 1.88
C ASP A 403 -1.90 3.76 0.37
N TRP A 404 -1.50 4.87 -0.24
CA TRP A 404 -1.60 5.07 -1.70
C TRP A 404 -0.90 3.97 -2.48
N LEU A 405 0.33 3.60 -2.09
CA LEU A 405 1.10 2.53 -2.71
C LEU A 405 0.47 1.13 -2.58
N THR A 406 -0.46 0.95 -1.64
CA THR A 406 -1.13 -0.34 -1.34
C THR A 406 -2.62 -0.37 -1.64
N CYS A 407 -3.21 0.76 -2.02
CA CYS A 407 -4.65 0.84 -2.25
C CYS A 407 -5.02 0.38 -3.67
N PHE A 408 -6.30 0.07 -3.86
CA PHE A 408 -6.89 -0.02 -5.19
C PHE A 408 -7.32 1.39 -5.65
N PRO A 409 -6.65 1.99 -6.64
CA PRO A 409 -7.10 3.23 -7.25
C PRO A 409 -8.25 2.97 -8.22
N GLY A 410 -9.16 3.93 -8.36
CA GLY A 410 -10.24 3.83 -9.34
C GLY A 410 -9.72 3.69 -10.78
N PHE A 411 -8.60 4.30 -11.11
CA PHE A 411 -7.87 4.04 -12.35
C PHE A 411 -6.37 4.15 -12.14
N GLY A 412 -5.64 3.11 -12.51
CA GLY A 412 -4.19 3.05 -12.46
C GLY A 412 -3.67 1.97 -13.41
N MET A 413 -2.67 2.32 -14.22
CA MET A 413 -2.04 1.43 -15.19
C MET A 413 -0.53 1.51 -15.05
N LEU A 414 0.11 0.37 -14.81
CA LEU A 414 1.56 0.22 -14.95
C LEU A 414 1.88 -0.18 -16.39
N THR A 415 2.96 0.36 -16.94
CA THR A 415 3.37 0.10 -18.31
C THR A 415 4.89 -0.07 -18.40
N ALA A 416 5.35 -0.88 -19.35
CA ALA A 416 6.77 -1.01 -19.68
C ALA A 416 7.06 -0.44 -21.07
N ASP A 417 8.24 0.20 -21.19
CA ASP A 417 8.81 0.70 -22.46
C ASP A 417 7.90 1.68 -23.21
N ALA A 418 7.25 2.56 -22.47
CA ALA A 418 6.42 3.60 -23.03
C ALA A 418 6.82 4.97 -22.48
N PRO A 419 6.77 6.04 -23.30
CA PRO A 419 6.83 7.39 -22.78
C PRO A 419 5.63 7.63 -21.86
N PRO A 420 5.72 8.57 -20.91
CA PRO A 420 4.56 8.98 -20.11
C PRO A 420 3.37 9.30 -20.99
N ILE A 421 2.25 8.62 -20.73
CA ILE A 421 1.04 8.75 -21.53
C ILE A 421 0.41 10.13 -21.26
N SER A 422 0.07 10.86 -22.32
CA SER A 422 -0.59 12.15 -22.18
C SER A 422 -2.09 11.95 -21.96
N SER A 423 -2.62 12.45 -20.83
CA SER A 423 -4.05 12.48 -20.56
C SER A 423 -4.44 13.74 -19.79
N PRO A 424 -5.56 14.41 -20.13
CA PRO A 424 -6.06 15.53 -19.32
C PRO A 424 -6.70 15.07 -18.00
N LEU A 425 -6.95 13.78 -17.83
CA LEU A 425 -7.69 13.21 -16.69
C LEU A 425 -6.81 12.38 -15.75
N ALA A 426 -5.62 11.99 -16.19
CA ALA A 426 -4.70 11.14 -15.44
C ALA A 426 -3.29 11.75 -15.45
N THR A 427 -2.55 11.49 -14.37
CA THR A 427 -1.14 11.85 -14.25
C THR A 427 -0.28 10.66 -14.63
N SER A 428 0.67 10.87 -15.53
CA SER A 428 1.62 9.84 -15.95
C SER A 428 3.05 10.24 -15.62
N SER A 429 3.81 9.29 -15.08
CA SER A 429 5.22 9.47 -14.74
C SER A 429 6.02 8.22 -15.07
N THR A 430 7.30 8.39 -15.42
CA THR A 430 8.26 7.28 -15.39
C THR A 430 8.71 7.12 -13.95
N ILE A 431 8.32 6.02 -13.31
CA ILE A 431 8.55 5.79 -11.89
C ILE A 431 9.73 4.86 -11.61
N GLY A 432 10.46 4.43 -12.64
CA GLY A 432 11.57 3.51 -12.46
C GLY A 432 11.94 2.74 -13.72
N ALA A 433 12.49 1.55 -13.52
CA ALA A 433 12.90 0.66 -14.61
C ALA A 433 12.81 -0.81 -14.22
N LEU A 434 12.67 -1.67 -15.22
CA LEU A 434 12.79 -3.11 -15.06
C LEU A 434 14.26 -3.52 -14.88
N THR A 435 14.51 -4.50 -14.04
CA THR A 435 15.85 -4.97 -13.63
C THR A 435 16.05 -6.44 -14.00
N GLY A 436 17.30 -6.90 -14.01
CA GLY A 436 17.62 -8.31 -14.27
C GLY A 436 17.48 -9.21 -13.04
N ALA A 437 17.39 -8.66 -11.84
CA ALA A 437 17.24 -9.41 -10.60
C ALA A 437 15.76 -9.42 -10.18
N PRO A 438 15.16 -10.58 -9.84
CA PRO A 438 13.74 -10.67 -9.52
C PRO A 438 13.37 -9.89 -8.26
N GLY A 439 12.08 -9.61 -8.11
CA GLY A 439 11.53 -8.84 -7.00
C GLY A 439 11.41 -7.34 -7.30
N VAL A 440 11.02 -6.58 -6.29
CA VAL A 440 10.84 -5.12 -6.39
C VAL A 440 11.67 -4.42 -5.31
N VAL A 441 12.52 -3.50 -5.76
CA VAL A 441 13.31 -2.62 -4.90
C VAL A 441 12.84 -1.17 -5.02
N LEU A 442 12.85 -0.45 -3.91
CA LEU A 442 12.51 0.97 -3.84
C LEU A 442 13.80 1.78 -3.72
N ARG A 443 14.05 2.67 -4.67
CA ARG A 443 15.15 3.63 -4.62
C ARG A 443 14.65 4.95 -4.04
N TRP A 444 15.30 5.37 -2.96
CA TRP A 444 14.94 6.57 -2.22
C TRP A 444 15.81 7.77 -2.64
N PRO A 445 15.40 9.01 -2.31
CA PRO A 445 16.14 10.22 -2.72
C PRO A 445 17.60 10.28 -2.22
N ASP A 446 17.91 9.58 -1.12
CA ASP A 446 19.28 9.48 -0.58
C ASP A 446 20.14 8.42 -1.29
N GLY A 447 19.62 7.80 -2.35
CA GLY A 447 20.28 6.74 -3.12
C GLY A 447 20.23 5.37 -2.46
N VAL A 448 19.66 5.25 -1.26
CA VAL A 448 19.49 3.96 -0.59
C VAL A 448 18.38 3.17 -1.28
N GLU A 449 18.59 1.86 -1.43
CA GLU A 449 17.58 0.94 -1.92
C GLU A 449 17.06 0.05 -0.79
N THR A 450 15.75 -0.23 -0.81
CA THR A 450 15.09 -1.13 0.13
C THR A 450 14.25 -2.14 -0.61
N VAL A 451 14.29 -3.40 -0.22
CA VAL A 451 13.44 -4.43 -0.82
C VAL A 451 11.99 -4.24 -0.39
N ALA A 452 11.06 -4.20 -1.34
CA ALA A 452 9.63 -4.16 -1.09
C ALA A 452 8.98 -5.53 -1.24
N VAL A 453 9.43 -6.32 -2.22
CA VAL A 453 8.98 -7.69 -2.48
C VAL A 453 10.19 -8.52 -2.91
N ASP A 454 10.51 -9.58 -2.17
CA ASP A 454 11.75 -10.35 -2.35
C ASP A 454 11.76 -11.29 -3.58
N ALA A 455 10.57 -11.69 -4.08
CA ALA A 455 10.42 -12.68 -5.15
C ALA A 455 9.18 -12.41 -6.01
N GLY A 456 8.78 -13.39 -6.84
CA GLY A 456 7.55 -13.34 -7.65
C GLY A 456 6.31 -13.04 -6.79
N ALA A 457 5.34 -12.34 -7.38
CA ALA A 457 4.14 -11.88 -6.70
C ALA A 457 3.04 -12.93 -6.67
N THR A 458 2.90 -13.70 -7.75
CA THR A 458 1.83 -14.66 -7.97
C THR A 458 2.30 -16.10 -7.84
N GLY A 459 3.57 -16.37 -8.19
CA GLY A 459 4.10 -17.72 -8.35
C GLY A 459 3.71 -18.39 -9.66
N LEU A 460 3.05 -17.67 -10.58
CA LEU A 460 2.69 -18.17 -11.91
C LEU A 460 3.90 -18.17 -12.86
N GLY A 461 4.91 -17.35 -12.57
CA GLY A 461 6.13 -17.24 -13.35
C GLY A 461 6.03 -16.32 -14.55
N GLN A 462 6.98 -16.46 -15.47
CA GLN A 462 6.99 -15.72 -16.72
C GLN A 462 5.80 -16.15 -17.60
N ALA A 463 5.17 -15.16 -18.25
CA ALA A 463 3.98 -15.35 -19.07
C ALA A 463 4.24 -16.18 -20.33
#